data_AF-A0A0M3IKS0-F1
#
_entry.id   AF-A0A0M3IKS0-F1
#
_cell.length_a   1.000
_cell.length_b   1.000
_cell.length_c   1.000
_cell.angle_alpha   90.00
_cell.angle_beta   90.00
_cell.angle_gamma   90.00
#
_symmetry.space_group_name_H-M   'P 1'
#
loop_
_entity.id
_entity.type
_entity.pdbx_description
1 polymer ?
#
loop_
_entity_poly.entity_id
_entity_poly.type
_entity_poly.pdbx_seq_one_letter_code
_entity_poly.pdbx_strand_id
1 'polypeptide(L)'
;LGPLEYILNTPSHHRVHHGRNPYCIDKNYGGTLIIWDRLFGTFEWEKSSEKPVYGLVKNVETFDQLYLQFFVLKELGWNKGKLCDSEGKPLFPGFVNKIKALLWPPGYIPGSRTKQFFLWRSMVDSTERIPEVDPKQARYDPGMSITMKVYIVLHFFVQLFTFLHFSVIRSTLSYTHSAISIALMVAAMQSFGYFFDKK
;
A
#
# COMPACT_ATOMS: atom_id res chain seq x y z
N LEU A 1 -2.87 -26.40 -3.58
CA LEU A 1 -4.05 -26.65 -4.45
C LEU A 1 -3.75 -27.72 -5.50
N GLY A 2 -2.73 -28.56 -5.28
CA GLY A 2 -2.27 -29.51 -6.29
C GLY A 2 -1.92 -28.79 -7.60
N PRO A 3 -2.14 -29.40 -8.76
CA PRO A 3 -1.78 -28.83 -10.07
C PRO A 3 -2.39 -27.45 -10.37
N LEU A 4 -3.50 -27.07 -9.72
CA LEU A 4 -4.14 -25.78 -9.96
C LEU A 4 -3.31 -24.59 -9.48
N GLU A 5 -2.39 -24.78 -8.52
CA GLU A 5 -1.53 -23.70 -8.01
C GLU A 5 -0.44 -23.26 -9.00
N TYR A 6 -0.30 -23.97 -10.12
CA TYR A 6 0.55 -23.52 -11.22
C TYR A 6 -0.12 -22.39 -12.03
N ILE A 7 -1.46 -22.32 -12.00
CA ILE A 7 -2.25 -21.39 -12.80
C ILE A 7 -2.97 -20.36 -11.92
N LEU A 8 -3.56 -20.80 -10.82
CA LEU A 8 -4.35 -19.97 -9.91
C LEU A 8 -3.50 -19.40 -8.77
N ASN A 9 -3.80 -18.15 -8.41
CA ASN A 9 -3.29 -17.55 -7.20
C ASN A 9 -3.89 -18.26 -5.98
N THR A 10 -3.04 -18.61 -5.02
CA THR A 10 -3.44 -19.31 -3.79
C THR A 10 -3.24 -18.41 -2.60
N PRO A 11 -3.87 -18.69 -1.44
CA PRO A 11 -3.61 -17.94 -0.22
C PRO A 11 -2.11 -17.88 0.16
N SER A 12 -1.33 -18.91 -0.16
CA SER A 12 0.12 -18.92 0.09
C SER A 12 0.87 -17.94 -0.83
N HIS A 13 0.60 -17.97 -2.14
CA HIS A 13 1.21 -17.02 -3.08
C HIS A 13 0.85 -15.56 -2.73
N HIS A 14 -0.40 -15.34 -2.32
CA HIS A 14 -0.88 -14.03 -1.92
C HIS A 14 -0.27 -13.53 -0.59
N ARG A 15 0.08 -14.43 0.35
CA ARG A 15 0.86 -14.05 1.54
C ARG A 15 2.25 -13.54 1.19
N VAL A 16 2.92 -14.16 0.22
CA VAL A 16 4.22 -13.67 -0.29
C VAL A 16 4.05 -12.28 -0.89
N HIS A 17 3.00 -12.05 -1.70
CA HIS A 17 2.70 -10.73 -2.25
C HIS A 17 2.54 -9.64 -1.18
N HIS A 18 1.88 -9.96 -0.07
CA HIS A 18 1.70 -9.04 1.06
C HIS A 18 2.90 -8.98 2.03
N GLY A 19 3.91 -9.83 1.83
CA GLY A 19 5.09 -9.90 2.65
C GLY A 19 6.04 -8.75 2.34
N ARG A 20 6.71 -8.23 3.37
CA ARG A 20 7.78 -7.22 3.24
C ARG A 20 9.17 -7.77 3.56
N ASN A 21 9.29 -9.07 3.80
CA ASN A 21 10.59 -9.74 3.85
C ASN A 21 11.33 -9.51 2.52
N PRO A 22 12.66 -9.42 2.49
CA PRO A 22 13.40 -9.17 1.25
C PRO A 22 12.99 -10.10 0.10
N TYR A 23 12.81 -11.40 0.35
CA TYR A 23 12.41 -12.37 -0.69
C TYR A 23 10.99 -12.16 -1.25
N CYS A 24 10.13 -11.50 -0.49
CA CYS A 24 8.74 -11.22 -0.87
C CYS A 24 8.61 -9.96 -1.75
N ILE A 25 9.63 -9.10 -1.79
CA ILE A 25 9.56 -7.82 -2.50
C ILE A 25 9.52 -8.04 -4.02
N ASP A 26 8.55 -7.37 -4.64
CA ASP A 26 8.29 -7.42 -6.08
C ASP A 26 7.98 -8.84 -6.60
N LYS A 27 7.21 -9.61 -5.81
CA LYS A 27 6.78 -10.97 -6.14
C LYS A 27 5.26 -11.14 -6.19
N ASN A 28 4.83 -12.15 -6.97
CA ASN A 28 3.46 -12.68 -7.00
C ASN A 28 2.37 -11.61 -7.22
N TYR A 29 2.48 -10.83 -8.29
CA TYR A 29 1.54 -9.76 -8.63
C TYR A 29 0.17 -10.26 -9.12
N GLY A 30 0.09 -11.49 -9.62
CA GLY A 30 -1.11 -12.09 -10.19
C GLY A 30 -2.22 -12.27 -9.17
N GLY A 31 -3.24 -11.40 -9.22
CA GLY A 31 -4.36 -11.45 -8.27
C GLY A 31 -5.19 -12.74 -8.36
N THR A 32 -5.54 -13.18 -9.57
CA THR A 32 -6.28 -14.44 -9.80
C THR A 32 -5.42 -15.51 -10.47
N LEU A 33 -4.58 -15.10 -11.42
CA LEU A 33 -3.77 -16.00 -12.25
C LEU A 33 -2.28 -15.81 -11.93
N ILE A 34 -1.68 -16.78 -11.26
CA ILE A 34 -0.26 -16.76 -10.88
C ILE A 34 0.66 -17.17 -12.05
N ILE A 35 0.08 -17.74 -13.13
CA ILE A 35 0.83 -18.15 -14.31
C ILE A 35 1.65 -17.01 -14.90
N TRP A 36 1.16 -15.77 -14.83
CA TRP A 36 1.88 -14.61 -15.33
C TRP A 36 3.18 -14.36 -14.58
N ASP A 37 3.17 -14.47 -13.25
CA ASP A 37 4.39 -14.34 -12.44
C ASP A 37 5.41 -15.44 -12.76
N ARG A 38 4.94 -16.64 -13.08
CA ARG A 38 5.82 -17.74 -13.49
C ARG A 38 6.44 -17.47 -14.87
N LEU A 39 5.64 -17.01 -15.82
CA LEU A 39 6.11 -16.69 -17.18
C LEU A 39 7.06 -15.50 -17.21
N PHE A 40 6.84 -14.49 -16.37
CA PHE A 40 7.64 -13.26 -16.35
C PHE A 40 8.71 -13.22 -15.25
N GLY A 41 8.82 -14.29 -14.45
CA GLY A 41 9.90 -14.47 -13.46
C GLY A 41 9.76 -13.64 -12.18
N THR A 42 8.53 -13.28 -11.81
CA THR A 42 8.19 -12.61 -10.54
C THR A 42 7.56 -13.57 -9.53
N PHE A 43 7.45 -14.85 -9.88
CA PHE A 43 6.91 -15.87 -8.98
C PHE A 43 7.90 -16.21 -7.86
N GLU A 44 7.38 -16.38 -6.65
CA GLU A 44 8.12 -16.85 -5.48
C GLU A 44 7.24 -17.71 -4.57
N TRP A 45 7.83 -18.75 -3.99
CA TRP A 45 7.16 -19.63 -3.04
C TRP A 45 7.24 -19.05 -1.62
N GLU A 46 6.22 -19.33 -0.82
CA GLU A 46 6.30 -19.08 0.62
C GLU A 46 7.33 -20.02 1.24
N LYS A 47 8.34 -19.44 1.92
CA LYS A 47 9.40 -20.21 2.56
C LYS A 47 8.96 -20.71 3.92
N SER A 48 9.09 -22.01 4.19
CA SER A 48 8.78 -22.58 5.51
C SER A 48 9.73 -22.09 6.61
N SER A 49 10.97 -21.77 6.26
CA SER A 49 12.01 -21.27 7.18
C SER A 49 11.80 -19.82 7.60
N GLU A 50 11.04 -19.03 6.82
CA GLU A 50 10.90 -17.59 7.01
C GLU A 50 9.45 -17.16 6.74
N LYS A 51 8.68 -17.04 7.82
CA LYS A 51 7.28 -16.64 7.74
C LYS A 51 7.15 -15.20 7.22
N PRO A 52 6.24 -14.93 6.28
CA PRO A 52 5.98 -13.58 5.80
C PRO A 52 5.56 -12.64 6.94
N VAL A 53 6.27 -11.53 7.08
CA VAL A 53 5.86 -10.37 7.88
C VAL A 53 5.18 -9.40 6.93
N TYR A 54 3.97 -8.97 7.25
CA TYR A 54 3.15 -8.16 6.36
C TYR A 54 3.37 -6.66 6.54
N GLY A 55 3.03 -5.90 5.49
CA GLY A 55 3.01 -4.44 5.51
C GLY A 55 3.88 -3.83 4.42
N LEU A 56 4.24 -2.57 4.60
CA LEU A 56 5.18 -1.89 3.71
C LEU A 56 6.58 -1.98 4.30
N VAL A 57 7.61 -1.90 3.45
CA VAL A 57 9.01 -1.83 3.88
C VAL A 57 9.20 -0.71 4.90
N LYS A 58 8.62 0.46 4.62
CA LYS A 58 8.42 1.54 5.59
C LYS A 58 6.94 1.62 5.93
N ASN A 59 6.58 1.07 7.10
CA ASN A 59 5.20 1.13 7.58
C ASN A 59 4.76 2.57 7.84
N VAL A 60 3.47 2.80 7.65
CA VAL A 60 2.81 4.06 7.98
C VAL A 60 2.03 3.87 9.27
N GLU A 61 2.23 4.77 10.21
CA GLU A 61 1.66 4.73 11.57
C GLU A 61 0.50 5.72 11.69
N THR A 62 -0.54 5.53 10.88
CA THR A 62 -1.74 6.38 10.85
C THR A 62 -2.91 5.60 10.26
N PHE A 63 -4.12 5.90 10.73
CA PHE A 63 -5.39 5.43 10.16
C PHE A 63 -6.10 6.52 9.34
N ASP A 64 -5.44 7.67 9.12
CA ASP A 64 -5.93 8.72 8.22
C ASP A 64 -6.10 8.17 6.79
N GLN A 65 -7.35 7.99 6.38
CA GLN A 65 -7.70 7.32 5.12
C GLN A 65 -7.24 8.12 3.91
N LEU A 66 -7.45 9.43 3.91
CA LEU A 66 -7.03 10.31 2.82
C LEU A 66 -5.50 10.34 2.70
N TYR A 67 -4.79 10.47 3.83
CA TYR A 67 -3.33 10.40 3.80
C TYR A 67 -2.85 9.07 3.20
N LEU A 68 -3.44 7.93 3.64
CA LEU A 68 -3.08 6.60 3.13
C LEU A 68 -3.35 6.43 1.63
N GLN A 69 -4.32 7.14 1.05
CA GLN A 69 -4.55 7.13 -0.41
C GLN A 69 -3.46 7.88 -1.20
N PHE A 70 -2.95 9.00 -0.66
CA PHE A 70 -2.13 9.94 -1.43
C PHE A 70 -0.65 9.96 -1.03
N PHE A 71 -0.26 9.41 0.13
CA PHE A 71 1.11 9.58 0.62
C PHE A 71 2.15 8.99 -0.34
N VAL A 72 1.88 7.85 -0.99
CA VAL A 72 2.81 7.24 -1.96
C VAL A 72 3.06 8.16 -3.15
N LEU A 73 2.03 8.89 -3.63
CA LEU A 73 2.18 9.85 -4.72
C LEU A 73 3.08 11.02 -4.32
N LYS A 74 2.96 11.50 -3.08
CA LYS A 74 3.86 12.52 -2.53
C LYS A 74 5.28 11.98 -2.33
N GLU A 75 5.41 10.76 -1.81
CA GLU A 75 6.69 10.11 -1.58
C GLU A 75 7.46 9.93 -2.89
N LEU A 76 6.85 9.36 -3.91
CA LEU A 76 7.49 9.14 -5.22
C LEU A 76 7.60 10.43 -6.05
N GLY A 77 6.57 11.26 -6.06
CA GLY A 77 6.47 12.48 -6.87
C GLY A 77 7.33 13.65 -6.38
N TRP A 78 7.62 13.71 -5.08
CA TRP A 78 8.26 14.89 -4.48
C TRP A 78 9.39 14.53 -3.53
N ASN A 79 9.16 13.64 -2.57
CA ASN A 79 10.12 13.40 -1.49
C ASN A 79 11.34 12.60 -1.97
N LYS A 80 11.13 11.57 -2.79
CA LYS A 80 12.18 10.67 -3.28
C LYS A 80 13.28 11.42 -4.03
N GLY A 81 12.92 12.36 -4.91
CA GLY A 81 13.87 13.18 -5.65
C GLY A 81 14.66 14.20 -4.80
N LYS A 82 14.33 14.34 -3.51
CA LYS A 82 15.00 15.21 -2.54
C LYS A 82 15.74 14.45 -1.45
N LEU A 83 15.80 13.11 -1.54
CA LEU A 83 16.58 12.31 -0.60
C LEU A 83 18.04 12.73 -0.65
N CYS A 84 18.68 12.73 0.52
CA CYS A 84 20.12 12.94 0.66
C CYS A 84 20.76 11.70 1.28
N ASP A 85 22.06 11.52 1.03
CA ASP A 85 22.87 10.54 1.74
C ASP A 85 23.21 11.00 3.17
N SER A 86 23.97 10.18 3.89
CA SER A 86 24.42 10.47 5.26
C SER A 86 25.33 11.70 5.37
N GLU A 87 25.94 12.14 4.27
CA GLU A 87 26.79 13.34 4.19
C GLU A 87 25.99 14.59 3.79
N GLY A 88 24.67 14.46 3.60
CA GLY A 88 23.80 15.55 3.20
C GLY A 88 23.82 15.87 1.70
N LYS A 89 24.51 15.07 0.88
CA LYS A 89 24.54 15.26 -0.56
C LYS A 89 23.27 14.68 -1.19
N PRO A 90 22.70 15.34 -2.23
CA PRO A 90 21.48 14.85 -2.87
C PRO A 90 21.72 13.51 -3.55
N LEU A 91 20.89 12.52 -3.21
CA LEU A 91 20.95 11.18 -3.78
C LEU A 91 20.57 11.18 -5.26
N PHE A 92 19.68 12.10 -5.69
CA PHE A 92 19.27 12.29 -7.08
C PHE A 92 19.69 13.67 -7.62
N PRO A 93 20.99 13.87 -7.93
CA PRO A 93 21.48 15.15 -8.41
C PRO A 93 21.02 15.44 -9.84
N GLY A 94 20.59 16.68 -10.10
CA GLY A 94 20.19 17.14 -11.44
C GLY A 94 18.77 16.74 -11.87
N PHE A 95 18.28 17.39 -12.93
CA PHE A 95 16.90 17.23 -13.41
C PHE A 95 16.60 15.81 -13.91
N VAL A 96 17.51 15.20 -14.67
CA VAL A 96 17.33 13.85 -15.22
C VAL A 96 17.16 12.80 -14.12
N ASN A 97 17.94 12.87 -13.04
CA ASN A 97 17.82 11.91 -11.94
C ASN A 97 16.53 12.13 -11.13
N LYS A 98 16.00 13.35 -11.06
CA LYS A 98 14.68 13.61 -10.46
C LYS A 98 13.54 13.01 -11.29
N ILE A 99 13.61 13.11 -12.62
CA ILE A 99 12.65 12.43 -13.50
C ILE A 99 12.76 10.90 -13.36
N LYS A 100 13.99 10.37 -13.28
CA LYS A 100 14.18 8.94 -12.99
C LYS A 100 13.62 8.56 -11.63
N ALA A 101 13.81 9.36 -10.58
CA ALA A 101 13.25 9.07 -9.26
C ALA A 101 11.73 8.82 -9.29
N LEU A 102 11.02 9.56 -10.15
CA LEU A 102 9.58 9.45 -10.35
C LEU A 102 9.16 8.26 -11.23
N LEU A 103 9.84 8.04 -12.36
CA LEU A 103 9.39 7.08 -13.38
C LEU A 103 10.07 5.71 -13.33
N TRP A 104 11.23 5.59 -12.69
CA TRP A 104 11.91 4.30 -12.51
C TRP A 104 11.26 3.52 -11.38
N PRO A 105 11.57 2.21 -11.25
CA PRO A 105 11.03 1.37 -10.18
C PRO A 105 11.07 2.05 -8.80
N PRO A 106 10.08 1.81 -7.93
CA PRO A 106 10.06 2.41 -6.59
C PRO A 106 11.36 2.22 -5.81
N GLY A 107 12.00 1.04 -5.91
CA GLY A 107 13.30 0.75 -5.30
C GLY A 107 14.53 1.36 -5.98
N TYR A 108 14.38 1.99 -7.16
CA TYR A 108 15.51 2.58 -7.87
C TYR A 108 16.10 3.78 -7.14
N ILE A 109 17.42 3.74 -7.01
CA ILE A 109 18.33 4.80 -6.57
C ILE A 109 19.54 4.79 -7.51
N PRO A 110 20.27 5.91 -7.67
CA PRO A 110 21.40 5.93 -8.58
C PRO A 110 22.45 4.88 -8.21
N GLY A 111 22.90 4.14 -9.23
CA GLY A 111 23.78 2.97 -9.08
C GLY A 111 23.04 1.62 -9.11
N SER A 112 21.74 1.58 -8.83
CA SER A 112 20.96 0.34 -8.91
C SER A 112 20.79 -0.14 -10.35
N ARG A 113 20.85 -1.47 -10.53
CA ARG A 113 20.69 -2.09 -11.84
C ARG A 113 19.21 -2.31 -12.13
N THR A 114 18.78 -1.83 -13.31
CA THR A 114 17.40 -2.02 -13.80
C THR A 114 17.41 -2.66 -15.18
N LYS A 115 16.43 -3.50 -15.46
CA LYS A 115 16.19 -4.11 -16.77
C LYS A 115 14.93 -3.52 -17.40
N GLN A 116 14.91 -3.44 -18.73
CA GLN A 116 13.70 -3.08 -19.47
C GLN A 116 12.73 -4.27 -19.44
N PHE A 117 11.46 -4.00 -19.17
CA PHE A 117 10.37 -4.97 -19.22
C PHE A 117 9.19 -4.34 -19.96
N PHE A 118 9.03 -4.68 -21.23
CA PHE A 118 8.06 -4.07 -22.14
C PHE A 118 8.20 -2.53 -22.16
N LEU A 119 7.14 -1.79 -21.78
CA LEU A 119 7.14 -0.32 -21.70
C LEU A 119 7.72 0.22 -20.38
N TRP A 120 8.03 -0.66 -19.42
CA TRP A 120 8.43 -0.30 -18.06
C TRP A 120 9.85 -0.76 -17.76
N ARG A 121 10.37 -0.33 -16.60
CA ARG A 121 11.63 -0.85 -16.05
C ARG A 121 11.34 -1.62 -14.77
N SER A 122 12.20 -2.57 -14.45
CA SER A 122 12.14 -3.34 -13.21
C SER A 122 13.53 -3.45 -12.60
N MET A 123 13.61 -3.64 -11.29
CA MET A 123 14.88 -3.90 -10.60
C MET A 123 15.45 -5.24 -11.09
N VAL A 124 16.76 -5.31 -11.27
CA VAL A 124 17.43 -6.61 -11.52
C VAL A 124 17.44 -7.45 -10.25
N ASP A 125 17.69 -6.79 -9.11
CA ASP A 125 17.59 -7.35 -7.78
C ASP A 125 16.58 -6.52 -6.98
N SER A 126 15.40 -7.08 -6.71
CA SER A 126 14.35 -6.41 -5.94
C SER A 126 14.62 -6.39 -4.44
N THR A 127 15.62 -7.14 -3.97
CA THR A 127 16.03 -7.20 -2.57
C THR A 127 17.10 -6.16 -2.23
N GLU A 128 17.64 -5.48 -3.25
CA GLU A 128 18.69 -4.47 -3.08
C GLU A 128 18.25 -3.39 -2.08
N ARG A 129 18.98 -3.28 -0.96
CA ARG A 129 18.76 -2.28 0.10
C ARG A 129 17.39 -2.37 0.78
N ILE A 130 16.72 -3.51 0.69
CA ILE A 130 15.57 -3.82 1.54
C ILE A 130 16.10 -4.27 2.91
N PRO A 131 15.69 -3.63 4.01
CA PRO A 131 16.11 -4.04 5.35
C PRO A 131 15.53 -5.41 5.70
N GLU A 132 16.31 -6.19 6.44
CA GLU A 132 15.80 -7.41 7.08
C GLU A 132 14.68 -7.06 8.06
N VAL A 133 13.68 -7.93 8.14
CA VAL A 133 12.50 -7.67 8.96
C VAL A 133 12.62 -8.36 10.30
N ASP A 134 12.45 -7.62 11.39
CA ASP A 134 12.27 -8.21 12.72
C ASP A 134 10.87 -8.83 12.83
N PRO A 135 10.73 -10.16 13.03
CA PRO A 135 9.44 -10.81 13.22
C PRO A 135 8.69 -10.30 14.46
N LYS A 136 9.38 -9.68 15.42
CA LYS A 136 8.81 -9.14 16.66
C LYS A 136 8.33 -7.70 16.52
N GLN A 137 8.48 -7.06 15.35
CA GLN A 137 8.01 -5.69 15.17
C GLN A 137 6.50 -5.61 15.44
N ALA A 138 6.12 -4.81 16.44
CA ALA A 138 4.74 -4.57 16.78
C ALA A 138 4.01 -3.88 15.62
N ARG A 139 2.76 -4.26 15.39
CA ARG A 139 1.88 -3.55 14.45
C ARG A 139 1.47 -2.22 15.09
N TYR A 140 1.21 -1.23 14.25
CA TYR A 140 0.61 0.02 14.70
C TYR A 140 -0.81 -0.26 15.22
N ASP A 141 -0.96 -0.26 16.55
CA ASP A 141 -2.20 -0.55 17.26
C ASP A 141 -2.35 0.41 18.46
N PRO A 142 -2.78 1.66 18.22
CA PRO A 142 -2.97 2.65 19.26
C PRO A 142 -4.13 2.21 20.18
N GLY A 143 -3.82 2.02 21.47
CA GLY A 143 -4.80 1.51 22.43
C GLY A 143 -5.98 2.47 22.65
N MET A 144 -7.22 2.02 22.45
CA MET A 144 -8.43 2.85 22.51
C MET A 144 -9.33 2.51 23.71
N SER A 145 -9.99 3.52 24.29
CA SER A 145 -10.97 3.32 25.37
C SER A 145 -12.22 2.59 24.88
N ILE A 146 -12.90 1.87 25.78
CA ILE A 146 -14.11 1.11 25.44
C ILE A 146 -15.21 2.06 24.95
N THR A 147 -15.36 3.24 25.57
CA THR A 147 -16.34 4.26 25.16
C THR A 147 -16.13 4.70 23.71
N MET A 148 -14.87 4.94 23.32
CA MET A 148 -14.55 5.33 21.95
C MET A 148 -14.83 4.19 20.96
N LYS A 149 -14.53 2.95 21.33
CA LYS A 149 -14.87 1.77 20.51
C LYS A 149 -16.38 1.67 20.27
N VAL A 150 -17.19 1.84 21.33
CA VAL A 150 -18.66 1.83 21.21
C VAL A 150 -19.14 2.96 20.30
N TYR A 151 -18.61 4.17 20.48
CA TYR A 151 -18.94 5.32 19.63
C TYR A 151 -18.63 5.05 18.15
N ILE A 152 -17.44 4.52 17.84
CA ILE A 152 -17.04 4.20 16.46
C ILE A 152 -17.97 3.16 15.84
N VAL A 153 -18.34 2.11 16.59
CA VAL A 153 -19.28 1.09 16.10
C VAL A 153 -20.65 1.70 15.80
N LEU A 154 -21.19 2.52 16.71
CA LEU A 154 -22.46 3.20 16.49
C LEU A 154 -22.41 4.14 15.28
N HIS A 155 -21.34 4.93 15.18
CA HIS A 155 -21.10 5.83 14.06
C HIS A 155 -20.98 5.06 12.74
N PHE A 156 -20.29 3.91 12.72
CA PHE A 156 -20.23 3.04 11.54
C PHE A 156 -21.63 2.62 11.06
N PHE A 157 -22.53 2.21 11.97
CA PHE A 157 -23.89 1.84 11.59
C PHE A 157 -24.70 3.04 11.10
N VAL A 158 -24.60 4.20 11.75
CA VAL A 158 -25.24 5.44 11.28
C VAL A 158 -24.77 5.78 9.87
N GLN A 159 -23.47 5.68 9.61
CA GLN A 159 -22.88 5.91 8.30
C GLN A 159 -23.38 4.90 7.26
N LEU A 160 -23.42 3.62 7.62
CA LEU A 160 -23.94 2.56 6.76
C LEU A 160 -25.41 2.80 6.39
N PHE A 161 -26.26 3.10 7.36
CA PHE A 161 -27.67 3.41 7.11
C PHE A 161 -27.84 4.69 6.29
N THR A 162 -27.03 5.71 6.54
CA THR A 162 -27.03 6.94 5.74
C THR A 162 -26.66 6.65 4.29
N PHE A 163 -25.64 5.83 4.05
CA PHE A 163 -25.24 5.40 2.71
C PHE A 163 -26.33 4.58 2.02
N LEU A 164 -26.94 3.61 2.72
CA LEU A 164 -28.02 2.79 2.17
C LEU A 164 -29.24 3.64 1.82
N HIS A 165 -29.64 4.55 2.71
CA HIS A 165 -30.72 5.49 2.46
C HIS A 165 -30.41 6.38 1.24
N PHE A 166 -29.22 6.97 1.19
CA PHE A 166 -28.74 7.75 0.03
C PHE A 166 -28.82 6.91 -1.26
N SER A 167 -28.39 5.65 -1.23
CA SER A 167 -28.43 4.75 -2.39
C SER A 167 -29.86 4.55 -2.94
N VAL A 168 -30.86 4.50 -2.06
CA VAL A 168 -32.28 4.39 -2.44
C VAL A 168 -32.80 5.70 -3.03
N ILE A 169 -32.48 6.85 -2.42
CA ILE A 169 -33.06 8.16 -2.83
C ILE A 169 -32.22 8.91 -3.87
N ARG A 170 -31.02 8.42 -4.24
CA ARG A 170 -30.08 9.17 -5.09
C ARG A 170 -30.68 9.64 -6.42
N SER A 171 -31.62 8.88 -6.98
CA SER A 171 -32.26 9.22 -8.26
C SER A 171 -33.28 10.37 -8.14
N THR A 172 -33.74 10.69 -6.93
CA THR A 172 -34.68 11.77 -6.68
C THR A 172 -33.99 13.05 -6.20
N LEU A 173 -32.70 12.98 -5.88
CA LEU A 173 -31.91 14.12 -5.41
C LEU A 173 -31.33 14.92 -6.58
N SER A 174 -31.22 16.24 -6.41
CA SER A 174 -30.42 17.04 -7.33
C SER A 174 -28.93 16.72 -7.18
N TYR A 175 -28.12 17.09 -8.19
CA TYR A 175 -26.68 16.91 -8.14
C TYR A 175 -26.04 17.63 -6.94
N THR A 176 -26.54 18.82 -6.57
CA THR A 176 -26.06 19.58 -5.41
C THR A 176 -26.30 18.81 -4.11
N HIS A 177 -27.52 18.30 -3.89
CA HIS A 177 -27.82 17.52 -2.69
C HIS A 177 -27.00 16.23 -2.66
N SER A 178 -26.88 15.56 -3.80
CA SER A 178 -26.04 14.36 -3.91
C SER A 178 -24.58 14.64 -3.56
N ALA A 179 -24.01 15.73 -4.07
CA ALA A 179 -22.64 16.13 -3.78
C ALA A 179 -22.44 16.46 -2.29
N ILE A 180 -23.37 17.18 -1.67
CA ILE A 180 -23.33 17.50 -0.24
C ILE A 180 -23.41 16.22 0.60
N SER A 181 -24.35 15.30 0.29
CA SER A 181 -24.47 14.03 1.00
C SER A 181 -23.19 13.20 0.89
N ILE A 182 -22.60 13.11 -0.30
CA ILE A 182 -21.32 12.42 -0.50
C ILE A 182 -20.20 13.09 0.30
N ALA A 183 -20.11 14.42 0.27
CA ALA A 183 -19.09 15.16 1.02
C ALA A 183 -19.21 14.92 2.54
N LEU A 184 -20.42 14.95 3.08
CA LEU A 184 -20.69 14.66 4.49
C LEU A 184 -20.34 13.21 4.83
N MET A 185 -20.70 12.25 3.96
CA MET A 185 -20.34 10.85 4.16
C MET A 185 -18.83 10.64 4.17
N VAL A 186 -18.09 11.26 3.25
CA VAL A 186 -16.62 11.20 3.22
C VAL A 186 -16.02 11.85 4.47
N ALA A 187 -16.53 13.01 4.90
CA ALA A 187 -16.06 13.67 6.11
C ALA A 187 -16.31 12.83 7.38
N ALA A 188 -17.47 12.18 7.47
CA ALA A 188 -17.80 11.26 8.55
C ALA A 188 -16.85 10.04 8.57
N MET A 189 -16.59 9.43 7.42
CA MET A 189 -15.64 8.32 7.31
C MET A 189 -14.22 8.72 7.72
N GLN A 190 -13.78 9.92 7.32
CA GLN A 190 -12.46 10.43 7.66
C GLN A 190 -12.26 10.59 9.17
N SER A 191 -13.33 10.90 9.92
CA SER A 191 -13.25 11.04 11.37
C SER A 191 -12.83 9.74 12.08
N PHE A 192 -13.07 8.56 11.50
CA PHE A 192 -12.64 7.29 12.10
C PHE A 192 -11.13 7.24 12.29
N GLY A 193 -10.37 7.61 11.26
CA GLY A 193 -8.90 7.60 11.32
C GLY A 193 -8.37 8.50 12.44
N TYR A 194 -9.00 9.67 12.62
CA TYR A 194 -8.65 10.60 13.69
C TYR A 194 -8.83 9.99 15.09
N PHE A 195 -9.94 9.29 15.34
CA PHE A 195 -10.18 8.64 16.64
C PHE A 195 -9.20 7.50 16.92
N PHE A 196 -8.76 6.77 15.90
CA PHE A 196 -7.73 5.73 16.07
C PHE A 196 -6.35 6.33 16.33
N ASP A 197 -5.97 7.40 15.64
CA ASP A 197 -4.63 7.98 15.74
C ASP A 197 -4.38 8.79 17.03
N LYS A 198 -5.39 8.97 17.89
CA LYS A 198 -5.34 9.79 19.11
C LYS A 198 -4.77 11.19 18.88
N LYS A 199 -4.96 11.74 17.69
CA LYS A 199 -4.65 13.14 17.40
C LYS A 199 -5.86 14.00 17.76
#